data_AF-A0A7V0NSV2-F1
#
_entry.id   AF-A0A7V0NSV2-F1
#
_cell.length_a   1.000
_cell.length_b   1.000
_cell.length_c   1.000
_cell.angle_alpha   90.00
_cell.angle_beta   90.00
_cell.angle_gamma   90.00
#
_symmetry.space_group_name_H-M   'P 1'
#
loop_
_entity.id
_entity.type
_entity.pdbx_description
1 polymer ?
#
loop_
_entity_poly.entity_id
_entity_poly.type
_entity_poly.pdbx_seq_one_letter_code
_entity_poly.pdbx_strand_id
1 'polypeptide(L)'
;MQWSADSCPWVNLLLKSPSASVDVEFMRKVTVAIAVAMIMAVLTAACAPSYNADLLASIEGRWMCDVQRFTFETQADIQAELDGRLAGNGVSIAQYRHFKDNLTSRFDLRQKVQEAYEQRCST
;
A
#
# COMPACT_ATOMS: atom_id res chain seq x y z
N MET A 1 -19.21 -10.80 14.56
CA MET A 1 -17.86 -10.21 14.60
C MET A 1 -18.02 -8.74 14.93
N GLN A 2 -17.77 -8.40 16.19
CA GLN A 2 -18.05 -7.11 16.81
C GLN A 2 -16.73 -6.34 16.80
N TRP A 3 -16.66 -5.22 16.08
CA TRP A 3 -15.44 -4.42 15.97
C TRP A 3 -15.35 -3.50 17.20
N SER A 4 -14.32 -3.72 18.03
CA SER A 4 -14.00 -2.86 19.19
C SER A 4 -13.32 -1.59 18.68
N ALA A 5 -13.78 -0.44 19.17
CA ALA A 5 -13.31 0.90 18.77
C ALA A 5 -12.02 1.36 19.49
N ASP A 6 -11.21 0.41 20.00
CA ASP A 6 -10.12 0.72 20.94
C ASP A 6 -8.73 0.90 20.32
N SER A 7 -8.62 0.95 18.98
CA SER A 7 -7.31 0.93 18.31
C SER A 7 -6.80 2.28 17.77
N CYS A 8 -7.43 3.41 18.12
CA CYS A 8 -7.04 4.73 17.63
C CYS A 8 -6.55 5.65 18.77
N PRO A 9 -5.22 5.71 19.04
CA PRO A 9 -4.67 6.48 20.16
C PRO A 9 -4.76 8.02 20.01
N TRP A 10 -5.33 8.54 18.92
CA TRP A 10 -5.39 9.98 18.62
C TRP A 10 -6.79 10.60 18.80
N VAL A 11 -7.81 9.81 19.14
CA VAL A 11 -9.20 10.30 19.31
C VAL A 11 -9.36 11.19 20.56
N ASN A 12 -8.48 11.07 21.57
CA ASN A 12 -8.64 11.76 22.86
C ASN A 12 -8.13 13.20 22.92
N LEU A 13 -7.69 13.81 21.81
CA LEU A 13 -7.11 15.16 21.81
C LEU A 13 -8.07 16.29 21.39
N LEU A 14 -9.36 15.99 21.14
CA LEU A 14 -10.32 16.96 20.59
C LEU A 14 -11.38 17.50 21.57
N LEU A 15 -11.23 17.27 22.89
CA LEU A 15 -12.18 17.77 23.89
C LEU A 15 -11.49 18.65 24.93
N LYS A 16 -10.86 19.74 24.48
CA LYS A 16 -10.62 20.91 25.34
C LYS A 16 -10.94 22.19 24.59
N SER A 17 -12.22 22.53 24.61
CA SER A 17 -12.79 23.76 24.06
C SER A 17 -12.32 24.99 24.84
N PRO A 18 -11.71 26.00 24.21
CA PRO A 18 -11.73 27.35 24.73
C PRO A 18 -13.03 28.03 24.31
N SER A 19 -13.74 28.57 25.30
CA SER A 19 -14.86 29.48 25.12
C SER A 19 -14.40 30.75 24.41
N ALA A 20 -14.73 30.89 23.14
CA ALA A 20 -14.69 32.17 22.44
C ALA A 20 -15.90 32.20 21.50
N SER A 21 -16.64 33.30 21.54
CA SER A 21 -17.79 33.59 20.69
C SER A 21 -17.36 33.60 19.22
N VAL A 22 -17.48 32.45 18.56
CA VAL A 22 -17.24 32.34 17.12
C VAL A 22 -18.59 32.54 16.42
N ASP A 23 -18.65 33.53 15.54
CA ASP A 23 -19.79 33.80 14.66
C ASP A 23 -20.33 32.49 14.05
N VAL A 24 -21.63 32.25 14.27
CA VAL A 24 -22.32 31.01 13.88
C VAL A 24 -22.17 30.74 12.38
N GLU A 25 -22.06 31.80 11.57
CA GLU A 25 -21.87 31.70 10.13
C GLU A 25 -20.44 31.28 9.74
N PHE A 26 -19.42 31.70 10.49
CA PHE A 26 -18.04 31.28 10.29
C PHE A 26 -17.85 29.81 10.70
N MET A 27 -18.41 29.42 11.85
CA MET A 27 -18.40 28.00 12.28
C MET A 27 -19.08 27.10 11.25
N ARG A 28 -20.24 27.49 10.70
CA ARG A 28 -20.94 26.68 9.68
C ARG A 28 -20.12 26.50 8.40
N LYS A 29 -19.43 27.54 7.92
CA LYS A 29 -18.55 27.45 6.73
C LYS A 29 -17.33 26.56 7.01
N VAL A 30 -16.75 26.65 8.21
CA VAL A 30 -15.62 25.81 8.65
C VAL A 30 -16.05 24.35 8.81
N THR A 31 -17.21 24.06 9.40
CA THR A 31 -17.71 22.68 9.55
C THR A 31 -18.00 22.03 8.19
N VAL A 32 -18.57 22.78 7.24
CA VAL A 32 -18.80 22.27 5.86
C VAL A 32 -17.48 22.03 5.14
N ALA A 33 -16.51 22.94 5.25
CA ALA A 33 -15.20 22.78 4.64
C ALA A 33 -14.45 21.56 5.22
N ILE A 34 -14.52 21.35 6.53
CA ILE A 34 -13.92 20.20 7.21
C ILE A 34 -14.62 18.89 6.79
N ALA A 35 -15.95 18.88 6.68
CA ALA A 35 -16.70 17.70 6.24
C ALA A 35 -16.36 17.30 4.80
N VAL A 36 -16.24 18.28 3.88
CA VAL A 36 -15.86 18.04 2.48
C VAL A 36 -14.42 17.52 2.39
N ALA A 37 -13.50 18.07 3.19
CA ALA A 37 -12.11 17.59 3.24
C ALA A 37 -12.02 16.14 3.76
N MET A 38 -12.82 15.76 4.77
CA MET A 38 -12.87 14.38 5.27
C MET A 38 -13.45 13.42 4.24
N ILE A 39 -14.51 13.79 3.51
CA ILE A 39 -15.10 12.95 2.46
C ILE A 39 -14.09 12.70 1.33
N MET A 40 -13.35 13.73 0.91
CA MET A 40 -12.32 13.59 -0.13
C MET A 40 -11.15 12.71 0.34
N ALA A 41 -10.75 12.78 1.61
CA ALA A 41 -9.70 11.93 2.16
C ALA A 41 -10.12 10.45 2.28
N VAL A 42 -11.41 10.17 2.51
CA VAL A 42 -11.94 8.81 2.54
C VAL A 42 -12.07 8.22 1.12
N LEU A 43 -12.39 9.05 0.12
CA LEU A 43 -12.54 8.61 -1.26
C LEU A 43 -11.20 8.31 -1.94
N THR A 44 -10.11 8.99 -1.58
CA THR A 44 -8.77 8.71 -2.15
C THR A 44 -8.14 7.43 -1.61
N ALA A 45 -8.58 6.94 -0.44
CA ALA A 45 -8.10 5.67 0.13
C ALA A 45 -8.73 4.42 -0.52
N ALA A 46 -9.76 4.57 -1.36
CA ALA A 46 -10.56 3.45 -1.87
C ALA A 46 -10.14 2.93 -3.26
N CYS A 47 -9.14 3.53 -3.91
CA CYS A 47 -8.68 3.13 -5.25
C CYS A 47 -7.35 2.36 -5.22
N ALA A 48 -7.15 1.52 -4.20
CA ALA A 48 -6.03 0.60 -4.17
C ALA A 48 -6.19 -0.46 -5.29
N PRO A 49 -5.19 -0.67 -6.18
CA PRO A 49 -5.26 -1.72 -7.18
C PRO A 49 -5.44 -3.09 -6.51
N SER A 50 -6.54 -3.77 -6.81
CA SER A 50 -6.68 -5.17 -6.45
C SER A 50 -5.67 -6.01 -7.23
N TYR A 51 -4.98 -6.92 -6.55
CA TYR A 51 -3.98 -7.78 -7.17
C TYR A 51 -4.10 -9.22 -6.67
N ASN A 52 -3.60 -10.17 -7.48
CA ASN A 52 -3.43 -11.55 -7.06
C ASN A 52 -2.15 -11.67 -6.21
N ALA A 53 -2.31 -11.87 -4.90
CA ALA A 53 -1.20 -11.91 -3.96
C ALA A 53 -0.25 -13.10 -4.17
N ASP A 54 -0.78 -14.27 -4.56
CA ASP A 54 0.03 -15.47 -4.78
C ASP A 54 0.89 -15.34 -6.03
N LEU A 55 0.31 -14.80 -7.11
CA LEU A 55 1.06 -14.49 -8.33
C LEU A 55 2.18 -13.49 -8.06
N LEU A 56 1.87 -12.38 -7.39
CA LEU A 56 2.85 -11.34 -7.11
C LEU A 56 3.94 -11.79 -6.13
N ALA A 57 3.59 -12.60 -5.13
CA ALA A 57 4.57 -13.20 -4.25
C ALA A 57 5.50 -14.16 -5.01
N SER A 58 4.97 -14.94 -5.94
CA SER A 58 5.77 -15.82 -6.80
C SER A 58 6.73 -15.04 -7.70
N ILE A 59 6.26 -13.95 -8.32
CA ILE A 59 7.09 -13.07 -9.16
C ILE A 59 8.19 -12.42 -8.31
N GLU A 60 7.85 -11.85 -7.16
CA GLU A 60 8.80 -11.18 -6.25
C GLU A 60 9.86 -12.16 -5.73
N GLY A 61 9.45 -13.32 -5.22
CA GLY A 61 10.38 -14.31 -4.69
C GLY A 61 11.37 -14.79 -5.75
N ARG A 62 10.89 -15.02 -6.98
CA ARG A 62 11.77 -15.36 -8.11
C ARG A 62 12.69 -14.20 -8.49
N TRP A 63 12.16 -12.98 -8.51
CA TRP A 63 12.90 -11.78 -8.89
C TRP A 63 14.06 -11.49 -7.94
N MET A 64 13.86 -11.64 -6.63
CA MET A 64 14.92 -11.49 -5.62
C MET A 64 16.11 -12.45 -5.85
N CYS A 65 15.85 -13.61 -6.46
CA CYS A 65 16.88 -14.56 -6.88
C CYS A 65 17.54 -14.16 -8.20
N ASP A 66 16.70 -13.93 -9.21
CA ASP A 66 17.14 -13.75 -10.58
C ASP A 66 17.97 -12.46 -10.71
N VAL A 67 17.59 -11.38 -10.00
CA VAL A 67 18.33 -10.10 -10.05
C VAL A 67 19.79 -10.22 -9.60
N GLN A 68 20.12 -11.23 -8.78
CA GLN A 68 21.49 -11.50 -8.34
C GLN A 68 22.25 -12.46 -9.28
N ARG A 69 21.52 -13.27 -10.07
CA ARG A 69 22.10 -14.26 -11.00
C ARG A 69 22.38 -13.67 -12.39
N PHE A 70 21.65 -12.64 -12.79
CA PHE A 70 21.86 -11.97 -14.07
C PHE A 70 22.83 -10.79 -13.94
N THR A 71 23.70 -10.62 -14.94
CA THR A 71 24.53 -9.44 -15.09
C THR A 71 23.78 -8.39 -15.90
N PHE A 72 23.38 -7.31 -15.23
CA PHE A 72 22.77 -6.15 -15.87
C PHE A 72 23.83 -5.05 -16.06
N GLU A 73 23.82 -4.37 -17.20
CA GLU A 73 24.76 -3.29 -17.48
C GLU A 73 24.31 -1.98 -16.82
N THR A 74 23.00 -1.76 -16.77
CA THR A 74 22.41 -0.53 -16.23
C THR A 74 21.19 -0.82 -15.35
N GLN A 75 20.81 0.16 -14.54
CA GLN A 75 19.56 0.12 -13.79
C GLN A 75 18.32 0.06 -14.72
N ALA A 76 18.42 0.63 -15.93
CA ALA A 76 17.34 0.58 -16.90
C ALA A 76 17.08 -0.85 -17.39
N ASP A 77 18.13 -1.66 -17.54
CA ASP A 77 18.00 -3.07 -17.94
C ASP A 77 17.31 -3.90 -16.85
N ILE A 78 17.64 -3.63 -15.58
CA ILE A 78 16.97 -4.25 -14.42
C ILE A 78 15.47 -3.95 -14.46
N GLN A 79 15.11 -2.68 -14.71
CA GLN A 79 13.72 -2.26 -14.76
C GLN A 79 12.99 -2.84 -15.97
N ALA A 80 13.63 -2.86 -17.15
CA ALA A 80 13.06 -3.42 -18.37
C ALA A 80 12.79 -4.93 -18.24
N GLU A 81 13.70 -5.67 -17.62
CA GLU A 81 13.52 -7.10 -17.35
C GLU A 81 12.36 -7.34 -16.37
N LEU A 82 12.27 -6.54 -15.30
CA LEU A 82 11.14 -6.61 -14.36
C LEU A 82 9.81 -6.29 -15.07
N ASP A 83 9.75 -5.21 -15.85
CA ASP A 83 8.55 -4.80 -16.58
C ASP A 83 8.12 -5.86 -17.59
N GLY A 84 9.07 -6.48 -18.30
CA GLY A 84 8.81 -7.60 -19.20
C GLY A 84 8.19 -8.80 -18.50
N ARG A 85 8.68 -9.15 -17.30
CA ARG A 85 8.12 -10.25 -16.49
C ARG A 85 6.74 -9.93 -15.96
N LEU A 86 6.52 -8.70 -15.49
CA LEU A 86 5.22 -8.25 -15.01
C LEU A 86 4.20 -8.30 -16.16
N ALA A 87 4.55 -7.72 -17.32
CA ALA A 87 3.70 -7.74 -18.52
C ALA A 87 3.41 -9.16 -19.00
N GLY A 88 4.42 -10.04 -19.01
CA GLY A 88 4.25 -11.46 -19.38
C GLY A 88 3.29 -12.24 -18.47
N ASN A 89 3.03 -11.73 -17.26
CA ASN A 89 2.07 -12.30 -16.31
C ASN A 89 0.77 -11.48 -16.21
N GLY A 90 0.55 -10.50 -17.08
CA GLY A 90 -0.65 -9.65 -17.05
C GLY A 90 -0.72 -8.74 -15.82
N VAL A 91 0.42 -8.43 -15.21
CA VAL A 91 0.53 -7.59 -14.02
C VAL A 91 1.03 -6.20 -14.40
N SER A 92 0.35 -5.17 -13.94
CA SER A 92 0.82 -3.79 -14.09
C SER A 92 1.86 -3.42 -13.03
N ILE A 93 2.77 -2.50 -13.37
CA ILE A 93 3.73 -1.95 -12.40
C ILE A 93 3.04 -1.30 -11.19
N ALA A 94 1.84 -0.74 -11.38
CA ALA A 94 1.05 -0.15 -10.29
C ALA A 94 0.56 -1.22 -9.29
N GLN A 95 0.09 -2.37 -9.77
CA GLN A 95 -0.28 -3.50 -8.91
C GLN A 95 0.92 -4.04 -8.15
N TYR A 96 2.06 -4.18 -8.83
CA TYR A 96 3.29 -4.66 -8.21
C TYR A 96 3.81 -3.69 -7.14
N ARG A 97 3.83 -2.37 -7.39
CA ARG A 97 4.19 -1.36 -6.38
C ARG A 97 3.26 -1.41 -5.17
N HIS A 98 1.94 -1.47 -5.40
CA HIS A 98 0.98 -1.59 -4.30
C HIS A 98 1.19 -2.86 -3.47
N PHE A 99 1.55 -3.98 -4.12
CA PHE A 99 1.96 -5.19 -3.42
C PHE A 99 3.24 -5.01 -2.60
N LYS A 100 4.27 -4.38 -3.17
CA LYS A 100 5.54 -4.09 -2.47
C LYS A 100 5.32 -3.21 -1.24
N ASP A 101 4.46 -2.20 -1.32
CA ASP A 101 4.11 -1.35 -0.18
C ASP A 101 3.47 -2.18 0.95
N ASN A 102 2.60 -3.14 0.60
CA ASN A 102 1.95 -4.03 1.55
C ASN A 102 2.91 -5.06 2.19
N LEU A 103 4.04 -5.41 1.57
CA LEU A 103 5.02 -6.34 2.17
C LEU A 103 5.62 -5.80 3.47
N THR A 104 5.70 -4.48 3.64
CA THR A 104 6.27 -3.86 4.84
C THR A 104 5.39 -4.11 6.07
N SER A 105 4.07 -4.11 5.90
CA SER A 105 3.10 -4.25 6.99
C SER A 105 2.51 -5.65 7.12
N ARG A 106 2.61 -6.50 6.09
CA ARG A 106 1.97 -7.82 6.08
C ARG A 106 2.93 -8.99 6.15
N PHE A 107 2.96 -9.63 7.32
CA PHE A 107 3.78 -10.82 7.56
C PHE A 107 3.43 -11.99 6.63
N ASP A 108 2.14 -12.22 6.38
CA ASP A 108 1.68 -13.34 5.56
C ASP A 108 2.13 -13.20 4.09
N LEU A 109 2.18 -11.98 3.55
CA LEU A 109 2.70 -11.73 2.22
C LEU A 109 4.21 -11.96 2.16
N ARG A 110 4.96 -11.54 3.19
CA ARG A 110 6.40 -11.81 3.28
C ARG A 110 6.71 -13.31 3.33
N GLN A 111 5.90 -14.09 4.06
CA GLN A 111 6.07 -15.54 4.11
C GLN A 111 5.91 -16.17 2.73
N LYS A 112 4.89 -15.78 1.96
CA LYS A 112 4.70 -16.28 0.59
C LYS A 112 5.86 -15.92 -0.34
N VAL A 113 6.38 -14.69 -0.23
CA VAL A 113 7.57 -14.27 -0.99
C VAL A 113 8.78 -15.12 -0.62
N GLN A 114 8.98 -15.36 0.68
CA GLN A 114 10.09 -16.19 1.17
C GLN A 114 9.98 -17.63 0.65
N GLU A 115 8.80 -18.25 0.73
CA GLU A 115 8.56 -19.60 0.21
C GLU A 115 8.88 -19.68 -1.29
N ALA A 116 8.41 -18.70 -2.08
CA ALA A 116 8.70 -18.64 -3.51
C ALA A 116 10.19 -18.40 -3.81
N TYR A 117 10.87 -17.58 -3.00
CA TYR A 117 12.31 -17.36 -3.08
C TYR A 117 13.09 -18.65 -2.81
N GLU A 118 12.79 -19.34 -1.71
CA GLU A 118 13.45 -20.59 -1.32
C GLU A 118 13.26 -21.67 -2.39
N GLN A 119 12.04 -21.81 -2.93
CA GLN A 119 11.75 -22.73 -4.02
C GLN A 119 12.56 -22.43 -5.29
N ARG A 120 12.85 -21.16 -5.59
CA ARG A 120 13.56 -20.76 -6.80
C ARG A 120 15.08 -20.81 -6.65
N CYS A 121 15.60 -20.38 -5.50
CA CYS A 121 17.04 -20.24 -5.29
C CYS A 121 17.73 -21.50 -4.77
N SER A 122 16.98 -22.43 -4.16
CA SER A 122 17.54 -23.70 -3.70
C SER A 122 17.76 -24.70 -4.85
N THR A 123 17.12 -24.46 -6.00
CA THR A 123 17.44 -25.11 -7.29
C THR A 123 18.58 -24.42 -8.03
#